data_AF-A0A920RQG5-F1
#
_entry.id   AF-A0A920RQG5-F1
#
_cell.length_a   1.000
_cell.length_b   1.000
_cell.length_c   1.000
_cell.angle_alpha   90.00
_cell.angle_beta   90.00
_cell.angle_gamma   90.00
#
_symmetry.space_group_name_H-M   'P 1'
#
loop_
_entity.id
_entity.type
_entity.pdbx_description
1 polymer ?
#
loop_
_entity_poly.entity_id
_entity_poly.type
_entity_poly.pdbx_seq_one_letter_code
_entity_poly.pdbx_strand_id
1 'polypeptide(L)'
;MPPDKAIRRYHMDLLGESGSEIWIRAYPRWKQDAANYREATVILDTATYLPKHVRLTAPDNTQTIYSFFRMTVNSKLEAFAKIFGKSPFRPNLRRYRVVASQSEPVVPSVIGMPWKKAQGVLTAAGYKVKFTAGLPATRKDQLYVIYRQAPRQQAALAPGSQIQLTFFAKPATGGTKKR
;
A
#
# COMPACT_ATOMS: atom_id res chain seq x y z
N MET A 1 -11.36 24.11 4.95
CA MET A 1 -12.76 23.92 5.37
C MET A 1 -12.86 24.34 6.83
N PRO A 2 -13.87 25.12 7.24
CA PRO A 2 -14.06 25.49 8.64
C PRO A 2 -14.31 24.25 9.55
N PRO A 3 -13.94 24.29 10.84
CA PRO A 3 -14.08 23.15 11.76
C PRO A 3 -15.53 22.62 11.89
N ASP A 4 -16.52 23.50 12.04
CA ASP A 4 -17.93 23.09 12.19
C ASP A 4 -18.44 22.34 10.96
N LYS A 5 -17.99 22.78 9.78
CA LYS A 5 -18.30 22.10 8.52
C LYS A 5 -17.61 20.74 8.44
N ALA A 6 -16.42 20.59 9.04
CA ALA A 6 -15.71 19.33 9.10
C ALA A 6 -16.49 18.27 9.90
N ILE A 7 -16.91 18.63 11.11
CA ILE A 7 -17.62 17.74 12.03
C ILE A 7 -18.99 17.32 11.46
N ARG A 8 -19.64 18.21 10.70
CA ARG A 8 -20.91 17.89 10.02
C ARG A 8 -20.71 16.96 8.82
N ARG A 9 -19.60 17.12 8.09
CA ARG A 9 -19.35 16.44 6.82
C ARG A 9 -18.64 15.10 6.97
N TYR A 10 -17.88 14.93 8.04
CA TYR A 10 -17.12 13.72 8.33
C TYR A 10 -17.40 13.25 9.74
N HIS A 11 -17.43 11.95 9.91
CA HIS A 11 -17.26 11.35 11.22
C HIS A 11 -15.78 11.00 11.40
N MET A 12 -15.27 11.19 12.61
CA MET A 12 -13.87 10.97 12.92
C MET A 12 -13.74 10.03 14.11
N ASP A 13 -12.88 9.01 13.97
CA ASP A 13 -12.55 8.06 15.01
C ASP A 13 -11.05 8.14 15.29
N LEU A 14 -10.67 8.11 16.57
CA LEU A 14 -9.28 7.88 16.95
C LEU A 14 -8.96 6.39 16.77
N LEU A 15 -8.05 6.07 15.86
CA LEU A 15 -7.62 4.68 15.62
C LEU A 15 -6.59 4.22 16.64
N GLY A 16 -5.79 5.15 17.16
CA GLY A 16 -4.76 4.87 18.14
C GLY A 16 -3.67 5.93 18.14
N GLU A 17 -2.75 5.77 19.07
CA GLU A 17 -1.56 6.59 19.23
C GLU A 17 -0.32 5.69 19.40
N SER A 18 0.80 6.21 18.90
CA SER A 18 2.16 5.74 19.13
C SER A 18 2.94 6.92 19.69
N GLY A 19 4.07 6.69 20.36
CA GLY A 19 4.84 7.76 21.03
C GLY A 19 5.13 8.98 20.16
N SER A 20 5.24 8.81 18.84
CA SER A 20 5.45 9.89 17.87
C SER A 20 4.25 10.23 16.97
N GLU A 21 3.16 9.45 16.99
CA GLU A 21 2.08 9.58 16.00
C GLU A 21 0.68 9.37 16.56
N ILE A 22 -0.28 10.17 16.11
CA ILE A 22 -1.72 9.97 16.39
C ILE A 22 -2.43 9.69 15.07
N TRP A 23 -3.26 8.66 15.04
CA TRP A 23 -3.98 8.25 13.83
C TRP A 23 -5.48 8.49 13.98
N ILE A 24 -6.02 9.34 13.12
CA ILE A 24 -7.44 9.70 13.08
C ILE A 24 -8.02 9.19 11.77
N ARG A 25 -9.05 8.34 11.83
CA ARG A 25 -9.84 7.95 10.67
C ARG A 25 -10.96 8.94 10.47
N ALA A 26 -11.13 9.45 9.27
CA ALA A 26 -12.24 10.28 8.86
C ALA A 26 -13.02 9.60 7.74
N TYR A 27 -14.33 9.40 7.94
CA TYR A 27 -15.23 8.89 6.91
C TYR A 27 -16.28 9.93 6.51
N PRO A 28 -16.55 10.11 5.21
CA PRO A 28 -17.55 11.06 4.73
C PRO A 28 -18.95 10.62 5.14
N ARG A 29 -19.73 11.56 5.68
CA ARG A 29 -21.16 11.36 5.99
C ARG A 29 -22.05 11.56 4.77
N TRP A 30 -21.59 12.33 3.79
CA TRP A 30 -22.37 12.71 2.62
C TRP A 30 -22.05 11.80 1.43
N LYS A 31 -23.10 11.37 0.71
CA LYS A 31 -22.97 10.49 -0.47
C LYS A 31 -22.09 11.08 -1.57
N GLN A 32 -22.11 12.41 -1.74
CA GLN A 32 -21.28 13.12 -2.72
C GLN A 32 -19.78 13.01 -2.43
N ASP A 33 -19.39 12.98 -1.16
CA ASP A 33 -17.99 12.86 -0.75
C ASP A 33 -17.52 11.40 -0.78
N ALA A 34 -18.41 10.48 -0.39
CA ALA A 34 -18.18 9.05 -0.47
C ALA A 34 -17.94 8.55 -1.91
N ALA A 35 -18.38 9.30 -2.93
CA ALA A 35 -18.13 9.00 -4.33
C ALA A 35 -16.65 9.11 -4.72
N ASN A 36 -15.89 9.99 -4.05
CA ASN A 36 -14.48 10.24 -4.39
C ASN A 36 -13.50 9.45 -3.49
N TYR A 37 -13.87 9.21 -2.23
CA TYR A 37 -13.05 8.46 -1.29
C TYR A 37 -13.91 7.79 -0.23
N ARG A 38 -13.54 6.56 0.14
CA ARG A 38 -14.21 5.76 1.18
C ARG A 38 -13.81 6.24 2.57
N GLU A 39 -12.52 6.52 2.76
CA GLU A 39 -11.96 6.91 4.05
C GLU A 39 -10.67 7.71 3.87
N ALA A 40 -10.37 8.52 4.88
CA ALA A 40 -9.10 9.20 5.02
C ALA A 40 -8.49 8.89 6.39
N THR A 41 -7.22 8.47 6.44
CA THR A 41 -6.45 8.35 7.69
C THR A 41 -5.50 9.53 7.78
N VAL A 42 -5.71 10.37 8.79
CA VAL A 42 -4.85 11.52 9.11
C VAL A 42 -3.87 11.09 10.19
N ILE A 43 -2.59 11.19 9.89
CA ILE A 43 -1.49 10.85 10.79
C ILE A 43 -0.86 12.16 11.26
N LEU A 44 -0.97 12.43 12.55
CA LEU A 44 -0.43 13.63 13.20
C LEU A 44 0.85 13.29 13.95
N ASP A 45 1.77 14.23 14.01
CA ASP A 45 2.94 14.20 14.90
C ASP A 45 2.50 14.54 16.34
N THR A 46 2.87 13.74 17.35
CA THR A 46 2.47 14.00 18.75
C THR A 46 3.15 15.22 19.36
N ALA A 47 4.33 15.63 18.88
CA ALA A 47 5.05 16.76 19.45
C ALA A 47 4.50 18.11 18.96
N THR A 48 4.00 18.16 17.72
CA THR A 48 3.54 19.40 17.09
C THR A 48 2.05 19.41 16.75
N TYR A 49 1.37 18.26 16.83
CA TYR A 49 0.00 18.02 16.35
C TYR A 49 -0.22 18.40 14.89
N LEU A 50 0.85 18.52 14.11
CA LEU A 50 0.78 18.80 12.68
C LEU A 50 0.64 17.50 11.87
N PRO A 51 -0.12 17.51 10.77
CA PRO A 51 -0.25 16.35 9.90
C PRO A 51 1.08 16.00 9.23
N LYS A 52 1.56 14.77 9.46
CA LYS A 52 2.70 14.18 8.74
C LYS A 52 2.24 13.53 7.44
N HIS A 53 1.17 12.75 7.52
CA HIS A 53 0.62 12.01 6.38
C HIS A 53 -0.90 12.06 6.36
N VAL A 54 -1.47 12.08 5.17
CA VAL A 54 -2.89 11.83 4.94
C VAL A 54 -3.00 10.72 3.91
N ARG A 55 -3.49 9.56 4.34
CA ARG A 55 -3.80 8.43 3.47
C ARG A 55 -5.27 8.53 3.05
N LEU A 56 -5.53 8.59 1.76
CA LEU A 56 -6.87 8.49 1.19
C LEU A 56 -7.05 7.09 0.62
N THR A 57 -8.16 6.43 0.94
CA THR A 57 -8.57 5.18 0.31
C THR A 57 -9.78 5.47 -0.56
N ALA A 58 -9.65 5.25 -1.86
CA ALA A 58 -10.73 5.36 -2.84
C ALA A 58 -11.70 4.17 -2.75
N PRO A 59 -12.91 4.25 -3.35
CA PRO A 59 -13.90 3.17 -3.30
C PRO A 59 -13.41 1.85 -3.90
N ASP A 60 -12.49 1.92 -4.87
CA ASP A 60 -11.82 0.78 -5.52
C ASP A 60 -10.67 0.18 -4.68
N ASN A 61 -10.46 0.68 -3.45
CA ASN A 61 -9.34 0.40 -2.55
C ASN A 61 -7.99 0.96 -3.00
N THR A 62 -7.94 1.82 -4.02
CA THR A 62 -6.72 2.52 -4.38
C THR A 62 -6.32 3.48 -3.25
N GLN A 63 -5.06 3.40 -2.80
CA GLN A 63 -4.54 4.24 -1.72
C GLN A 63 -3.62 5.33 -2.25
N THR A 64 -3.89 6.57 -1.83
CA THR A 64 -3.03 7.73 -2.11
C THR A 64 -2.54 8.33 -0.80
N ILE A 65 -1.23 8.43 -0.62
CA ILE A 65 -0.62 9.00 0.59
C ILE A 65 -0.05 10.37 0.25
N TYR A 66 -0.57 11.40 0.90
CA TYR A 66 0.00 12.75 0.88
C TYR A 66 0.91 12.90 2.08
N SER A 67 2.19 13.20 1.84
CA SER A 67 3.17 13.42 2.90
C SER A 67 3.53 14.90 2.99
N PHE A 68 3.57 15.42 4.20
CA PHE A 68 3.88 16.82 4.49
C PHE A 68 5.20 16.88 5.24
N PHE A 69 6.12 17.69 4.74
CA PHE A 69 7.45 17.86 5.33
C PHE A 69 7.69 19.33 5.61
N ARG A 70 8.42 19.62 6.71
CA ARG A 70 8.84 20.97 7.09
C ARG A 70 7.66 21.94 7.18
N MET A 71 6.57 21.50 7.80
CA MET A 71 5.42 22.36 8.03
C MET A 71 5.77 23.42 9.09
N THR A 72 5.50 24.67 8.75
CA THR A 72 5.64 25.81 9.66
C THR A 72 4.25 26.36 9.97
N VAL A 73 3.96 26.61 11.25
CA VAL A 73 2.77 27.36 11.64
C VAL A 73 2.93 28.79 11.08
N ASN A 74 1.92 29.29 10.36
CA ASN A 74 1.97 30.66 9.84
C ASN A 74 2.17 31.64 11.01
N SER A 75 3.05 32.62 10.84
CA SER A 75 3.22 33.68 11.83
C SER A 75 1.90 34.43 12.03
N LYS A 76 1.62 34.90 13.26
CA LYS A 76 0.37 35.63 13.59
C LYS A 76 0.13 36.82 12.65
N LEU A 77 1.20 37.45 12.16
CA LEU A 77 1.17 38.58 11.23
C LEU A 77 0.69 38.17 9.82
N GLU A 78 1.19 37.05 9.27
CA GLU A 78 0.75 36.51 7.98
C GLU A 78 -0.68 35.96 8.03
N ALA A 79 -1.07 35.41 9.18
CA ALA A 79 -2.45 34.99 9.42
C ALA A 79 -3.41 36.20 9.39
N PHE A 80 -3.01 37.33 9.97
CA PHE A 80 -3.77 38.59 9.92
C PHE A 80 -3.84 39.18 8.49
N ALA A 81 -2.72 39.16 7.76
CA ALA A 81 -2.68 39.63 6.36
C ALA A 81 -3.54 38.78 5.41
N LYS A 82 -3.70 37.47 5.67
CA LYS A 82 -4.56 36.59 4.85
C LYS A 82 -6.06 36.80 5.07
N ILE A 83 -6.48 37.35 6.22
CA ILE A 83 -7.90 37.68 6.49
C ILE A 83 -8.42 38.75 5.50
N PHE A 84 -7.54 39.60 4.97
CA PHE A 84 -7.92 40.71 4.09
C PHE A 84 -7.74 40.46 2.58
N GLY A 85 -7.34 39.27 2.12
CA GLY A 85 -7.06 39.11 0.68
C GLY A 85 -7.23 37.75 0.02
N LYS A 86 -6.98 36.62 0.70
CA LYS A 86 -7.05 35.28 0.05
C LYS A 86 -7.46 34.18 1.03
N SER A 87 -8.48 33.40 0.66
CA SER A 87 -9.02 32.32 1.48
C SER A 87 -7.92 31.32 1.89
N PRO A 88 -7.68 31.09 3.20
CA PRO A 88 -6.66 30.16 3.69
C PRO A 88 -6.93 28.70 3.32
N PHE A 89 -8.11 28.40 2.75
CA PHE A 89 -8.54 27.07 2.35
C PHE A 89 -8.43 26.81 0.84
N ARG A 90 -7.82 27.73 0.08
CA ARG A 90 -7.52 27.56 -1.35
C ARG A 90 -6.01 27.77 -1.57
N PRO A 91 -5.16 26.82 -1.13
CA PRO A 91 -3.72 26.96 -1.31
C PRO A 91 -3.35 26.89 -2.81
N ASN A 92 -2.31 27.63 -3.20
CA ASN A 92 -1.76 27.53 -4.54
C ASN A 92 -0.96 26.23 -4.67
N LEU A 93 -1.49 25.26 -5.42
CA LEU A 93 -0.90 23.94 -5.58
C LEU A 93 0.28 23.88 -6.57
N ARG A 94 0.61 24.98 -7.28
CA ARG A 94 1.64 24.98 -8.35
C ARG A 94 3.04 24.48 -7.91
N ARG A 95 3.39 24.61 -6.63
CA ARG A 95 4.70 24.17 -6.10
C ARG A 95 4.65 22.85 -5.33
N TYR A 96 3.47 22.23 -5.24
CA TYR A 96 3.30 20.96 -4.55
C TYR A 96 3.49 19.82 -5.56
N ARG A 97 4.47 18.95 -5.29
CA ARG A 97 4.68 17.71 -6.06
C ARG A 97 3.80 16.62 -5.47
N VAL A 98 2.86 16.10 -6.24
CA VAL A 98 2.17 14.85 -5.89
C VAL A 98 3.18 13.73 -6.02
N VAL A 99 3.71 13.27 -4.89
CA VAL A 99 4.47 12.03 -4.85
C VAL A 99 3.42 10.94 -4.83
N ALA A 100 3.15 10.33 -5.98
CA ALA A 100 2.27 9.16 -6.06
C ALA A 100 2.74 8.18 -4.99
N SER A 101 1.79 7.76 -4.15
CA SER A 101 1.95 6.71 -3.15
C SER A 101 2.83 5.62 -3.75
N GLN A 102 3.92 5.25 -3.08
CA GLN A 102 4.56 3.98 -3.37
C GLN A 102 3.47 2.92 -3.21
N SER A 103 2.84 2.51 -4.31
CA SER A 103 2.17 1.24 -4.37
C SER A 103 3.28 0.24 -4.14
N GLU A 104 3.36 -0.30 -2.93
CA GLU A 104 4.26 -1.39 -2.64
C GLU A 104 4.00 -2.44 -3.73
N PRO A 105 4.99 -2.74 -4.58
CA PRO A 105 4.72 -3.57 -5.73
C PRO A 105 4.25 -4.91 -5.20
N VAL A 106 3.05 -5.28 -5.62
CA VAL A 106 2.37 -6.47 -5.15
C VAL A 106 3.03 -7.64 -5.87
N VAL A 107 3.48 -8.66 -5.13
CA VAL A 107 4.08 -9.84 -5.75
C VAL A 107 3.02 -10.56 -6.60
N PRO A 108 3.23 -10.71 -7.93
CA PRO A 108 2.27 -11.37 -8.79
C PRO A 108 2.19 -12.88 -8.45
N SER A 109 0.99 -13.46 -8.57
CA SER A 109 0.80 -14.89 -8.34
C SER A 109 1.34 -15.68 -9.53
N VAL A 110 2.34 -16.53 -9.27
CA VAL A 110 2.93 -17.42 -10.28
C VAL A 110 2.64 -18.90 -9.99
N ILE A 111 1.72 -19.17 -9.06
CA ILE A 111 1.24 -20.52 -8.74
C ILE A 111 0.52 -21.07 -9.98
N GLY A 112 0.81 -22.33 -10.34
CA GLY A 112 0.28 -22.98 -11.53
C GLY A 112 1.04 -22.65 -12.81
N MET A 113 2.00 -21.72 -12.79
CA MET A 113 2.85 -21.45 -13.95
C MET A 113 4.04 -22.41 -14.03
N PRO A 114 4.51 -22.74 -15.24
CA PRO A 114 5.81 -23.37 -15.43
C PRO A 114 6.92 -22.47 -14.88
N TRP A 115 7.90 -23.05 -14.20
CA TRP A 115 9.01 -22.33 -13.55
C TRP A 115 9.71 -21.28 -14.45
N LYS A 116 9.91 -21.59 -15.74
CA LYS A 116 10.55 -20.70 -16.71
C LYS A 116 9.71 -19.43 -16.99
N LYS A 117 8.38 -19.60 -17.09
CA LYS A 117 7.45 -18.47 -17.27
C LYS A 117 7.34 -17.66 -15.98
N ALA A 118 7.27 -18.33 -14.83
CA ALA A 118 7.26 -17.69 -13.51
C ALA A 118 8.52 -16.82 -13.29
N GLN A 119 9.70 -17.31 -13.70
CA GLN A 119 10.95 -16.55 -13.62
C GLN A 119 10.86 -15.24 -14.41
N GLY A 120 10.38 -15.29 -15.65
CA GLY A 120 10.25 -14.12 -16.50
C GLY A 120 9.32 -13.08 -15.89
N VAL A 121 8.17 -13.50 -15.36
CA VAL A 121 7.20 -12.61 -14.72
C VAL A 121 7.79 -11.91 -13.49
N LEU A 122 8.46 -12.66 -12.61
CA LEU A 122 9.03 -12.09 -11.39
C LEU A 122 10.27 -11.22 -11.66
N THR A 123 11.09 -11.58 -12.64
CA THR A 123 12.27 -10.79 -13.02
C THR A 123 11.85 -9.49 -13.72
N ALA A 124 10.84 -9.53 -14.59
CA ALA A 124 10.25 -8.33 -15.20
C ALA A 124 9.60 -7.40 -14.16
N ALA A 125 9.06 -7.97 -13.08
CA ALA A 125 8.58 -7.23 -11.92
C ALA A 125 9.69 -6.76 -10.96
N GLY A 126 10.96 -7.01 -11.27
CA GLY A 126 12.11 -6.51 -10.51
C GLY A 126 12.47 -7.34 -9.27
N TYR A 127 12.03 -8.58 -9.16
CA TYR A 127 12.34 -9.47 -8.02
C TYR A 127 13.47 -10.46 -8.34
N LYS A 128 14.22 -10.86 -7.31
CA LYS A 128 15.18 -11.96 -7.40
C LYS A 128 14.47 -13.28 -7.11
N VAL A 129 14.68 -14.31 -7.93
CA VAL A 129 13.96 -15.59 -7.79
C VAL A 129 14.91 -16.68 -7.31
N LYS A 130 14.53 -17.42 -6.26
CA LYS A 130 15.21 -18.64 -5.81
C LYS A 130 14.29 -19.83 -5.97
N PHE A 131 14.71 -20.80 -6.78
CA PHE A 131 13.95 -22.03 -6.99
C PHE A 131 14.32 -23.09 -5.95
N THR A 132 13.30 -23.82 -5.50
CA THR A 132 13.43 -24.96 -4.59
C THR A 132 12.63 -26.13 -5.17
N ALA A 133 13.25 -27.30 -5.25
CA ALA A 133 12.55 -28.53 -5.60
C ALA A 133 11.68 -28.95 -4.40
N GLY A 134 10.39 -29.16 -4.64
CA GLY A 134 9.45 -29.63 -3.64
C GLY A 134 9.01 -31.07 -3.91
N LEU A 135 7.72 -31.32 -3.69
CA LEU A 135 7.12 -32.63 -3.87
C LEU A 135 7.30 -33.15 -5.31
N PRO A 136 7.41 -34.48 -5.50
CA PRO A 136 7.42 -35.07 -6.82
C PRO A 136 6.07 -34.82 -7.52
N ALA A 137 6.11 -34.55 -8.83
CA ALA A 137 4.91 -34.38 -9.64
C ALA A 137 4.12 -35.69 -9.73
N THR A 138 2.88 -35.70 -9.25
CA THR A 138 1.96 -36.85 -9.36
C THR A 138 1.45 -37.03 -10.79
N ARG A 139 1.33 -35.93 -11.53
CA ARG A 139 0.87 -35.91 -12.92
C ARG A 139 1.91 -35.23 -13.81
N LYS A 140 1.99 -35.65 -15.09
CA LYS A 140 2.98 -35.14 -16.06
C LYS A 140 2.83 -33.63 -16.32
N ASP A 141 1.61 -33.10 -16.26
CA ASP A 141 1.26 -31.69 -16.41
C ASP A 141 1.73 -30.82 -15.23
N GLN A 142 2.01 -31.42 -14.07
CA GLN A 142 2.53 -30.72 -12.89
C GLN A 142 4.05 -30.62 -12.88
N LEU A 143 4.75 -31.33 -13.79
CA LEU A 143 6.20 -31.36 -13.81
C LEU A 143 6.79 -29.95 -13.99
N TYR A 144 7.59 -29.51 -13.01
CA TYR A 144 8.17 -28.16 -12.93
C TYR A 144 7.16 -27.00 -12.86
N VAL A 145 5.93 -27.28 -12.43
CA VAL A 145 4.93 -26.24 -12.13
C VAL A 145 5.13 -25.75 -10.70
N ILE A 146 5.04 -24.43 -10.51
CA ILE A 146 5.11 -23.80 -9.19
C ILE A 146 3.83 -24.11 -8.42
N TYR A 147 3.93 -24.71 -7.24
CA TYR A 147 2.78 -24.92 -6.35
C TYR A 147 2.83 -24.06 -5.09
N ARG A 148 4.01 -23.52 -4.77
CA ARG A 148 4.20 -22.67 -3.59
C ARG A 148 5.13 -21.51 -3.91
N GLN A 149 4.79 -20.36 -3.35
CA GLN A 149 5.63 -19.16 -3.35
C GLN A 149 5.70 -18.58 -1.94
N ALA A 150 6.88 -18.08 -1.57
CA ALA A 150 7.11 -17.36 -0.31
C ALA A 150 7.89 -16.06 -0.60
N PRO A 151 7.43 -14.88 -0.15
CA PRO A 151 6.20 -14.64 0.63
C PRO A 151 4.91 -14.92 -0.17
N ARG A 152 3.78 -15.04 0.55
CA ARG A 152 2.46 -15.39 -0.03
C ARG A 152 2.09 -14.41 -1.15
N GLN A 153 1.30 -14.88 -2.12
CA GLN A 153 0.76 -14.04 -3.19
C GLN A 153 0.15 -12.75 -2.64
N GLN A 154 0.37 -11.66 -3.38
CA GLN A 154 -0.08 -10.32 -3.02
C GLN A 154 0.51 -9.74 -1.72
N ALA A 155 1.53 -10.37 -1.14
CA ALA A 155 2.29 -9.74 -0.07
C ALA A 155 3.02 -8.50 -0.62
N ALA A 156 2.96 -7.42 0.15
CA ALA A 156 3.80 -6.26 -0.07
C ALA A 156 5.27 -6.67 0.07
N LEU A 157 6.06 -6.44 -0.97
CA LEU A 157 7.48 -6.74 -0.96
C LEU A 157 8.24 -5.63 -1.69
N ALA A 158 9.34 -5.17 -1.10
CA ALA A 158 10.16 -4.14 -1.73
C ALA A 158 10.76 -4.66 -3.06
N PRO A 159 10.88 -3.81 -4.10
CA PRO A 159 11.60 -4.15 -5.33
C PRO A 159 13.00 -4.71 -5.02
N GLY A 160 13.44 -5.72 -5.78
CA GLY A 160 14.76 -6.34 -5.61
C GLY A 160 14.85 -7.40 -4.49
N SER A 161 13.78 -7.58 -3.72
CA SER A 161 13.69 -8.64 -2.72
C SER A 161 13.66 -10.04 -3.35
N GLN A 162 14.04 -11.04 -2.56
CA GLN A 162 14.12 -12.42 -3.02
C GLN A 162 12.82 -13.19 -2.76
N ILE A 163 12.27 -13.80 -3.80
CA ILE A 163 11.10 -14.67 -3.75
C ILE A 163 11.55 -16.13 -3.87
N GLN A 164 11.09 -16.97 -2.96
CA GLN A 164 11.31 -18.42 -3.02
C GLN A 164 10.13 -19.08 -3.74
N LEU A 165 10.42 -19.76 -4.84
CA LEU A 165 9.45 -20.55 -5.58
C LEU A 165 9.73 -22.03 -5.39
N THR A 166 8.69 -22.80 -5.02
CA THR A 166 8.77 -24.25 -4.91
C THR A 166 7.99 -24.90 -6.04
N PHE A 167 8.69 -25.71 -6.84
CA PHE A 167 8.13 -26.41 -8.01
C PHE A 167 8.03 -27.92 -7.76
N PHE A 168 7.15 -28.59 -8.50
CA PHE A 168 7.09 -30.05 -8.44
C PHE A 168 8.30 -30.68 -9.13
N ALA A 169 9.06 -31.48 -8.37
CA ALA A 169 10.24 -32.16 -8.86
C ALA A 169 9.88 -33.34 -9.77
N LYS A 170 10.86 -33.80 -10.56
CA LYS A 170 10.71 -35.06 -11.31
C LYS A 170 10.46 -36.20 -10.31
N PRO A 171 9.46 -37.07 -10.54
CA PRO A 171 9.29 -38.25 -9.69
C PRO A 171 10.55 -39.11 -9.76
N ALA A 172 11.12 -39.45 -8.59
CA ALA A 172 12.26 -40.33 -8.50
C ALA A 172 11.82 -41.72 -8.99
N THR A 173 12.42 -42.19 -10.08
CA THR A 173 12.18 -43.53 -10.59
C THR A 173 12.84 -44.53 -9.63
N GLY A 174 12.05 -45.23 -8.81
CA GLY A 174 12.45 -46.42 -8.03
C GLY A 174 11.88 -46.43 -6.61
N GLY A 175 11.08 -47.39 -6.16
CA GLY A 175 10.68 -48.67 -6.74
C GLY A 175 9.59 -49.32 -5.91
N THR A 176 8.87 -50.26 -6.53
CA THR A 176 8.08 -51.29 -5.89
C THR A 176 8.90 -52.01 -4.81
N LYS A 177 8.46 -51.95 -3.55
CA LYS A 177 8.72 -53.03 -2.58
C LYS A 177 7.38 -53.70 -2.25
N LYS A 178 7.10 -54.79 -2.95
CA LYS A 178 6.30 -55.89 -2.40
C LYS A 178 7.05 -56.45 -1.19
N ARG A 179 6.41 -56.50 -0.03
CA ARG A 179 6.45 -57.63 0.90
C ARG A 179 5.08 -57.73 1.55
#